data_AF-A0AAQ3WAH1-F1
#
_entry.id   AF-A0AAQ3WAH1-F1
#
_cell.length_a   1.000
_cell.length_b   1.000
_cell.length_c   1.000
_cell.angle_alpha   90.00
_cell.angle_beta   90.00
_cell.angle_gamma   90.00
#
_symmetry.space_group_name_H-M   'P 1'
#
loop_
_entity.id
_entity.type
_entity.pdbx_description
1 polymer ?
#
loop_
_entity_poly.entity_id
_entity_poly.type
_entity_poly.pdbx_seq_one_letter_code
_entity_poly.pdbx_strand_id
1 'polypeptide(L)'
;MVNYKIRYAEFKNAPKPNIQVFLTFPEDSYELLNDFINMGGSVPVERNHSLQSIEKVLSGQEKQLMSGTERVMLNITKDETLFTDNFDGVYDNIDILPPLKVPTTDLRDLIIWWIQEKTRLEKIANASGFTADELNEKSNISTTENPQEDDNN
;
A
#
# COMPACT_ATOMS: atom_id res chain seq x y z
N MET A 1 -10.05 13.04 -2.57
CA MET A 1 -10.37 11.81 -1.83
C MET A 1 -9.96 10.65 -2.71
N VAL A 2 -9.05 9.78 -2.26
CA VAL A 2 -8.59 8.63 -3.05
C VAL A 2 -9.48 7.44 -2.68
N ASN A 3 -10.16 6.88 -3.67
CA ASN A 3 -10.96 5.68 -3.47
C ASN A 3 -10.04 4.46 -3.42
N TYR A 4 -10.27 3.56 -2.48
CA TYR A 4 -9.57 2.28 -2.44
C TYR A 4 -10.54 1.13 -2.23
N LYS A 5 -10.07 -0.07 -2.52
CA LYS A 5 -10.79 -1.31 -2.28
C LYS A 5 -9.88 -2.33 -1.63
N ILE A 6 -10.39 -2.98 -0.60
CA ILE A 6 -9.80 -4.15 0.01
C ILE A 6 -10.10 -5.38 -0.84
N ARG A 7 -9.04 -6.12 -1.19
CA ARG A 7 -9.12 -7.38 -1.93
C ARG A 7 -8.52 -8.52 -1.14
N TYR A 8 -9.13 -9.69 -1.24
CA TYR A 8 -8.68 -10.92 -0.61
C TYR A 8 -8.20 -11.89 -1.69
N ALA A 9 -7.10 -12.59 -1.43
CA ALA A 9 -6.65 -13.70 -2.27
C ALA A 9 -6.38 -14.94 -1.40
N GLU A 10 -6.82 -16.10 -1.87
CA GLU A 10 -6.62 -17.38 -1.19
C GLU A 10 -5.57 -18.23 -1.91
N PHE A 11 -4.53 -18.61 -1.18
CA PHE A 11 -3.49 -19.53 -1.64
C PHE A 11 -3.92 -20.96 -1.35
N LYS A 12 -4.69 -21.57 -2.26
CA LYS A 12 -5.32 -22.89 -2.09
C LYS A 12 -4.35 -24.03 -1.74
N ASN A 13 -3.08 -23.90 -2.12
CA ASN A 13 -2.04 -24.91 -1.87
C ASN A 13 -1.17 -24.60 -0.63
N ALA A 14 -1.49 -23.56 0.15
CA ALA A 14 -0.77 -23.19 1.35
C ALA A 14 -1.53 -23.63 2.62
N PRO A 15 -0.84 -24.01 3.71
CA PRO A 15 -1.48 -24.24 4.99
C PRO A 15 -2.08 -22.94 5.54
N LYS A 16 -3.16 -23.05 6.33
CA LYS A 16 -3.73 -21.89 7.02
C LYS A 16 -2.71 -21.28 8.00
N PRO A 17 -2.64 -19.94 8.13
CA PRO A 17 -3.41 -18.94 7.39
C PRO A 17 -2.96 -18.82 5.93
N ASN A 18 -3.91 -18.88 4.99
CA ASN A 18 -3.69 -18.92 3.55
C ASN A 18 -4.46 -17.83 2.78
N ILE A 19 -5.21 -16.96 3.46
CA ILE A 19 -5.81 -15.76 2.85
C ILE A 19 -4.93 -14.56 3.13
N GLN A 20 -4.58 -13.81 2.09
CA GLN A 20 -3.89 -12.52 2.18
C GLN A 20 -4.80 -11.38 1.74
N VAL A 21 -4.49 -10.19 2.24
CA VAL A 21 -5.26 -8.98 1.97
C VAL A 21 -4.40 -7.95 1.23
N PHE A 22 -5.01 -7.32 0.23
CA PHE A 22 -4.39 -6.33 -0.65
C PHE A 22 -5.20 -5.05 -0.66
N LEU A 23 -4.51 -3.91 -0.69
CA LEU A 23 -5.10 -2.61 -0.90
C LEU A 23 -5.01 -2.28 -2.40
N THR A 24 -6.13 -1.96 -3.01
CA THR A 24 -6.19 -1.64 -4.45
C THR A 24 -6.80 -0.27 -4.69
N PHE A 25 -6.15 0.55 -5.49
CA PHE A 25 -6.65 1.81 -6.02
C PHE A 25 -7.22 1.55 -7.43
N PRO A 26 -8.46 1.96 -7.72
CA PRO A 26 -9.16 1.61 -8.96
C PRO A 26 -8.70 2.44 -10.18
N GLU A 27 -7.98 3.52 -9.95
CA GLU A 27 -7.46 4.40 -11.00
C GLU A 27 -6.03 3.96 -11.39
N ASP A 28 -5.79 3.74 -12.69
CA ASP A 28 -4.52 3.27 -13.25
C ASP A 28 -3.32 4.18 -12.86
N SER A 29 -3.57 5.47 -12.62
CA SER A 29 -2.54 6.41 -12.14
C SER A 29 -1.94 6.04 -10.78
N TYR A 30 -2.56 5.12 -10.04
CA TYR A 30 -2.10 4.65 -8.74
C TYR A 30 -1.43 3.27 -8.78
N GLU A 31 -1.11 2.73 -9.97
CA GLU A 31 -0.44 1.43 -10.09
C GLU A 31 0.88 1.36 -9.32
N LEU A 32 1.72 2.41 -9.38
CA LEU A 32 2.96 2.47 -8.59
C LEU A 32 2.69 2.45 -7.08
N LEU A 33 1.60 3.07 -6.62
CA LEU A 33 1.21 3.05 -5.22
C LEU A 33 0.66 1.67 -4.82
N ASN A 34 -0.13 1.02 -5.67
CA ASN A 34 -0.60 -0.36 -5.49
C ASN A 34 0.58 -1.32 -5.30
N ASP A 35 1.57 -1.27 -6.21
CA ASP A 35 2.76 -2.11 -6.16
C ASP A 35 3.57 -1.83 -4.89
N PHE A 36 3.81 -0.56 -4.60
CA PHE A 36 4.57 -0.16 -3.42
C PHE A 36 3.87 -0.58 -2.12
N ILE A 37 2.58 -0.26 -1.93
CA ILE A 37 1.88 -0.44 -0.65
C ILE A 37 1.75 -1.92 -0.29
N ASN A 38 1.55 -2.79 -1.29
CA ASN A 38 1.38 -4.21 -1.07
C ASN A 38 2.71 -4.96 -0.92
N MET A 39 3.77 -4.54 -1.61
CA MET A 39 5.10 -5.17 -1.51
C MET A 39 6.01 -4.55 -0.44
N GLY A 40 6.30 -3.25 -0.55
CA GLY A 40 7.23 -2.55 0.34
C GLY A 40 6.55 -1.91 1.55
N GLY A 41 5.32 -1.40 1.38
CA GLY A 41 4.55 -0.73 2.42
C GLY A 41 3.99 -1.66 3.49
N SER A 42 3.89 -2.97 3.22
CA SER A 42 3.30 -3.93 4.17
C SER A 42 4.32 -4.59 5.11
N VAL A 43 5.60 -4.21 5.01
CA VAL A 43 6.65 -4.62 5.95
C VAL A 43 6.39 -3.99 7.33
N PRO A 44 6.60 -4.73 8.45
CA PRO A 44 6.46 -4.17 9.79
C PRO A 44 7.20 -2.84 9.97
N VAL A 45 6.60 -1.92 10.73
CA VAL A 45 7.07 -0.53 10.90
C VAL A 45 8.57 -0.47 11.22
N GLU A 46 9.05 -1.32 12.11
CA GLU A 46 10.45 -1.35 12.56
C GLU A 46 11.45 -1.81 11.49
N ARG A 47 10.98 -2.48 10.43
CA ARG A 47 11.78 -2.94 9.27
C ARG A 47 11.46 -2.19 7.99
N ASN A 48 10.51 -1.25 8.01
CA ASN A 48 10.07 -0.55 6.82
C ASN A 48 11.03 0.61 6.49
N HIS A 49 11.99 0.35 5.61
CA HIS A 49 13.00 1.35 5.22
C HIS A 49 12.40 2.60 4.56
N SER A 50 11.32 2.45 3.78
CA SER A 50 10.66 3.59 3.15
C SER A 50 9.97 4.48 4.17
N LEU A 51 9.28 3.90 5.16
CA LEU A 51 8.70 4.64 6.27
C LEU A 51 9.79 5.35 7.10
N GLN A 52 10.90 4.68 7.39
CA GLN A 52 12.04 5.30 8.08
C GLN A 52 12.60 6.50 7.31
N SER A 53 12.72 6.42 5.98
CA SER A 53 13.14 7.54 5.14
C SER A 53 12.13 8.69 5.17
N ILE A 54 10.83 8.39 5.12
CA ILE A 54 9.77 9.39 5.23
C ILE A 54 9.85 10.13 6.58
N GLU A 55 10.00 9.41 7.69
CA GLU A 55 10.12 10.01 9.02
C GLU A 55 11.35 10.93 9.17
N LYS A 56 12.49 10.55 8.59
CA LYS A 56 13.70 11.39 8.59
C LYS A 56 13.49 12.70 7.83
N VAL A 57 12.79 12.65 6.69
CA VAL A 57 12.51 13.84 5.89
C VAL A 57 11.47 14.73 6.58
N LEU A 58 10.38 14.15 7.10
CA LEU A 58 9.33 14.91 7.79
C LEU A 58 9.82 15.56 9.08
N SER A 59 10.70 14.89 9.83
CA SER A 59 11.34 15.45 11.03
C SER A 59 12.42 16.49 10.74
N GLY A 60 12.81 16.66 9.47
CA GLY A 60 13.85 17.60 9.04
C GLY A 60 15.28 17.13 9.31
N GLN A 61 15.48 15.86 9.68
CA GLN A 61 16.82 15.25 9.77
C GLN A 61 17.49 15.20 8.40
N GLU A 62 16.71 14.95 7.35
CA GLU A 62 17.16 14.97 5.96
C GLU A 62 16.27 15.91 5.14
N LYS A 63 16.83 16.57 4.12
CA LYS A 63 16.05 17.42 3.22
C LYS A 63 15.30 16.60 2.17
N GLN A 64 15.92 15.52 1.73
CA GLN A 64 15.43 14.63 0.70
C GLN A 64 16.07 13.25 0.90
N LEU A 65 15.31 12.19 0.63
CA LEU A 65 15.82 10.84 0.56
C LEU A 65 15.23 10.08 -0.62
N MET A 66 15.93 9.02 -1.03
CA MET A 66 15.43 8.04 -1.98
C MET A 66 15.18 6.71 -1.26
N SER A 67 14.10 6.04 -1.63
CA SER A 67 13.77 4.69 -1.16
C SER A 67 12.96 3.97 -2.24
N GLY A 68 12.54 2.74 -2.00
CA GLY A 68 11.71 2.03 -2.96
C GLY A 68 11.75 0.52 -2.82
N THR A 69 11.15 -0.13 -3.81
CA THR A 69 11.20 -1.57 -4.08
C THR A 69 12.01 -1.82 -5.35
N GLU A 70 12.00 -3.05 -5.88
CA GLU A 70 12.64 -3.36 -7.16
C GLU A 70 12.03 -2.55 -8.31
N ARG A 71 10.69 -2.47 -8.38
CA ARG A 71 9.98 -1.76 -9.46
C ARG A 71 9.70 -0.29 -9.16
N VAL A 72 9.51 0.08 -7.90
CA VAL A 72 9.05 1.44 -7.55
C VAL A 72 10.15 2.20 -6.85
N MET A 73 10.49 3.39 -7.33
CA MET A 73 11.35 4.35 -6.63
C MET A 73 10.55 5.51 -6.07
N LEU A 74 10.92 5.91 -4.86
CA LEU A 74 10.38 7.03 -4.12
C LEU A 74 11.44 8.11 -4.02
N ASN A 75 11.11 9.30 -4.53
CA ASN A 75 11.85 10.52 -4.27
C ASN A 75 11.09 11.33 -3.22
N ILE A 76 11.59 11.31 -1.98
CA ILE A 76 10.86 11.78 -0.80
C ILE A 76 11.36 13.17 -0.42
N THR A 77 10.47 14.16 -0.44
CA THR A 77 10.70 15.50 0.11
C THR A 77 9.75 15.76 1.27
N LYS A 78 9.79 16.96 1.87
CA LYS A 78 8.92 17.29 2.99
C LYS A 78 7.44 17.40 2.58
N ASP A 79 7.20 17.93 1.39
CA ASP A 79 5.85 18.28 0.93
C ASP A 79 5.23 17.17 0.09
N GLU A 80 6.03 16.57 -0.80
CA GLU A 80 5.58 15.53 -1.72
C GLU A 80 6.58 14.38 -1.85
N THR A 81 6.04 13.20 -2.12
CA THR A 81 6.77 12.02 -2.56
C THR A 81 6.41 11.73 -4.00
N LEU A 82 7.42 11.66 -4.87
CA LEU A 82 7.29 11.28 -6.26
C LEU A 82 7.62 9.79 -6.41
N PHE A 83 6.68 9.04 -6.97
CA PHE A 83 6.81 7.64 -7.37
C PHE A 83 7.22 7.60 -8.84
N THR A 84 8.23 6.79 -9.15
CA THR A 84 8.69 6.52 -10.51
C THR A 84 8.89 5.02 -10.70
N ASP A 85 8.69 4.55 -11.93
CA ASP A 85 9.01 3.17 -12.30
C ASP A 85 10.53 3.04 -12.53
N ASN A 86 11.18 2.13 -11.80
CA ASN A 86 12.62 1.85 -11.92
C ASN A 86 12.99 1.23 -13.28
N PHE A 87 12.01 0.73 -14.03
CA PHE A 87 12.23 0.13 -15.34
C PHE A 87 12.20 1.16 -16.47
N ASP A 88 11.79 2.41 -16.19
CA ASP A 88 11.81 3.49 -17.17
C ASP A 88 13.22 3.76 -17.70
N GLY A 89 13.38 3.71 -19.02
CA GLY A 89 14.67 3.86 -19.70
C GLY A 89 15.66 2.69 -19.50
N VAL A 90 15.26 1.61 -18.83
CA VAL A 90 16.09 0.40 -18.61
C VAL A 90 15.69 -0.73 -19.55
N TYR A 91 14.40 -0.87 -19.85
CA TYR A 91 13.88 -1.95 -20.68
C TYR A 91 12.95 -1.43 -21.78
N ASP A 92 13.21 -1.79 -23.04
CA ASP A 92 12.46 -1.30 -24.21
C ASP A 92 11.09 -1.99 -24.41
N ASN A 93 10.82 -3.09 -23.69
CA ASN A 93 9.64 -3.94 -23.90
C ASN A 93 8.81 -4.15 -22.61
N ILE A 94 8.85 -3.19 -21.70
CA ILE A 94 8.04 -3.23 -20.47
C ILE A 94 7.10 -2.03 -20.46
N ASP A 95 5.85 -2.27 -20.07
CA ASP A 95 4.89 -1.20 -19.86
C ASP A 95 5.34 -0.34 -18.67
N ILE A 96 5.73 0.91 -18.97
CA ILE A 96 6.20 1.87 -17.98
C ILE A 96 5.00 2.49 -17.27
N LEU A 97 5.00 2.38 -15.94
CA LEU A 97 3.94 2.96 -15.14
C LEU A 97 4.09 4.49 -15.04
N PRO A 98 3.00 5.26 -15.16
CA PRO A 98 3.08 6.71 -15.10
C PRO A 98 3.53 7.18 -13.70
N PRO A 99 4.36 8.23 -13.60
CA PRO A 99 4.76 8.78 -12.31
C PRO A 99 3.57 9.27 -11.50
N LEU A 100 3.64 9.09 -10.18
CA LEU A 100 2.60 9.52 -9.24
C LEU A 100 3.20 10.43 -8.18
N LYS A 101 2.53 11.55 -7.89
CA LYS A 101 2.88 12.43 -6.78
C LYS A 101 1.81 12.36 -5.70
N VAL A 102 2.24 12.24 -4.46
CA VAL A 102 1.35 12.26 -3.29
C VAL A 102 1.97 13.12 -2.18
N PRO A 103 1.14 13.73 -1.32
CA PRO A 103 1.66 14.37 -0.11
C PRO A 103 2.43 13.36 0.75
N THR A 104 3.61 13.75 1.24
CA THR A 104 4.47 12.84 2.01
C THR A 104 3.83 12.43 3.34
N THR A 105 3.07 13.33 3.95
CA THR A 105 2.29 13.05 5.17
C THR A 105 1.21 12.00 4.92
N ASP A 106 0.48 12.11 3.82
CA ASP A 106 -0.61 11.20 3.48
C ASP A 106 -0.05 9.80 3.19
N LEU A 107 1.11 9.73 2.52
CA LEU A 107 1.81 8.47 2.29
C LEU A 107 2.25 7.81 3.60
N ARG A 108 2.83 8.58 4.53
CA ARG A 108 3.21 8.06 5.86
C ARG A 108 1.99 7.44 6.56
N ASP A 109 0.90 8.19 6.65
CA ASP A 109 -0.29 7.79 7.37
C ASP A 109 -0.94 6.56 6.73
N LEU A 110 -0.97 6.52 5.40
CA LEU A 110 -1.42 5.35 4.64
C LEU A 110 -0.57 4.10 4.93
N ILE A 111 0.76 4.20 4.93
CA ILE A 111 1.65 3.06 5.22
C ILE A 111 1.41 2.54 6.64
N ILE A 112 1.36 3.44 7.62
CA ILE A 112 1.16 3.06 9.03
C ILE A 112 -0.20 2.38 9.22
N TRP A 113 -1.27 3.00 8.71
CA TRP A 113 -2.61 2.43 8.76
C TRP A 113 -2.64 1.06 8.08
N TRP A 114 -2.06 0.94 6.89
CA TRP A 114 -2.13 -0.29 6.12
C TRP A 114 -1.40 -1.45 6.80
N ILE A 115 -0.22 -1.21 7.40
CA ILE A 115 0.51 -2.27 8.14
C ILE A 115 -0.37 -2.85 9.26
N GLN A 116 -1.04 -1.98 10.01
CA GLN A 116 -1.91 -2.38 11.11
C GLN A 116 -3.17 -3.08 10.60
N GLU A 117 -3.81 -2.49 9.60
CA GLU A 117 -5.10 -2.91 9.10
C GLU A 117 -5.00 -4.22 8.30
N LYS A 118 -3.97 -4.38 7.46
CA LYS A 118 -3.70 -5.62 6.74
C LYS A 118 -3.61 -6.81 7.70
N THR A 119 -2.84 -6.67 8.78
CA THR A 119 -2.67 -7.72 9.79
C THR A 119 -4.00 -8.06 10.47
N ARG A 120 -4.83 -7.06 10.76
CA ARG A 120 -6.16 -7.24 11.37
C ARG A 120 -7.10 -7.98 10.41
N LEU A 121 -7.19 -7.52 9.17
CA LEU A 121 -8.05 -8.09 8.14
C LEU A 121 -7.65 -9.52 7.78
N GLU A 122 -6.36 -9.83 7.69
CA GLU A 122 -5.88 -11.19 7.44
C GLU A 122 -6.27 -12.15 8.57
N LYS A 123 -6.18 -11.72 9.84
CA LYS A 123 -6.64 -12.53 10.97
C LYS A 123 -8.14 -12.80 10.90
N ILE A 124 -8.94 -11.77 10.63
CA ILE A 124 -10.41 -11.89 10.51
C ILE A 124 -10.76 -12.83 9.35
N ALA A 125 -10.17 -12.62 8.17
CA ALA A 125 -10.42 -13.43 6.98
C ALA A 125 -10.13 -14.91 7.24
N ASN A 126 -8.95 -15.22 7.78
CA ASN A 126 -8.54 -16.60 8.05
C ASN A 126 -9.35 -17.27 9.18
N ALA A 127 -9.95 -16.50 10.09
CA ALA A 127 -10.83 -17.01 11.15
C ALA A 127 -12.31 -17.12 10.73
N SER A 128 -12.72 -16.42 9.67
CA SER A 128 -14.13 -16.28 9.28
C SER A 128 -14.76 -17.55 8.71
N GLY A 129 -13.96 -18.46 8.16
CA GLY A 129 -14.44 -19.61 7.41
C GLY A 129 -14.91 -19.29 5.98
N PHE A 130 -14.91 -18.02 5.56
CA PHE A 130 -15.21 -17.62 4.19
C PHE A 130 -14.01 -17.82 3.25
N THR A 131 -14.32 -18.06 1.98
CA THR A 131 -13.38 -18.01 0.86
C THR A 131 -13.03 -16.56 0.50
N ALA A 132 -11.95 -16.38 -0.27
CA ALA A 132 -11.58 -15.05 -0.77
C ALA A 132 -12.68 -14.42 -1.64
N ASP A 133 -13.39 -15.21 -2.44
CA ASP A 133 -14.47 -14.73 -3.31
C ASP A 133 -15.64 -14.18 -2.48
N GLU A 134 -16.09 -14.93 -1.46
CA GLU A 134 -17.14 -14.49 -0.54
C GLU A 134 -16.75 -13.22 0.25
N LEU A 135 -15.46 -13.06 0.59
CA LEU A 135 -14.95 -11.86 1.25
C LEU A 135 -14.93 -10.66 0.29
N ASN A 136 -14.55 -10.88 -0.98
CA ASN A 136 -14.51 -9.84 -2.01
C ASN A 136 -15.90 -9.34 -2.44
N GLU A 137 -16.93 -10.21 -2.38
CA GLU A 137 -18.33 -9.82 -2.61
C GLU A 137 -18.87 -8.92 -1.50
N LYS A 138 -18.39 -9.14 -0.27
CA LYS A 138 -18.76 -8.34 0.91
C LYS A 138 -17.92 -7.08 1.08
N SER A 139 -16.80 -6.94 0.34
CA SER A 139 -15.94 -5.76 0.45
C SER A 139 -16.49 -4.59 -0.36
N ASN A 140 -16.88 -3.53 0.36
CA ASN A 140 -17.27 -2.26 -0.23
C ASN A 140 -16.05 -1.44 -0.66
N ILE A 141 -16.29 -0.43 -1.50
CA ILE A 141 -15.29 0.61 -1.80
C ILE A 141 -15.26 1.54 -0.59
N SER A 142 -14.08 1.73 0.00
CA SER A 142 -13.87 2.62 1.14
C SER A 142 -13.10 3.86 0.70
N THR A 143 -13.36 4.97 1.37
CA THR A 143 -12.73 6.28 1.12
C THR A 143 -11.72 6.58 2.22
N THR A 144 -10.60 7.24 1.92
CA THR A 144 -9.55 7.58 2.91
C THR A 144 -9.91 8.70 3.90
N GLU A 145 -11.17 9.12 4.02
CA GLU A 145 -11.58 10.04 5.08
C GLU A 145 -11.63 9.30 6.41
N ASN A 146 -10.59 9.46 7.25
CA ASN A 146 -10.49 9.00 8.63
C ASN A 146 -10.91 7.54 8.91
N PRO A 147 -9.99 6.62 9.26
CA PRO A 147 -10.31 5.22 9.57
C PRO A 147 -11.09 5.01 10.89
N GLN A 148 -11.93 5.95 11.33
CA GLN A 148 -12.70 5.88 12.58
C GLN A 148 -14.22 5.72 12.44
N GLU A 149 -14.80 5.64 11.24
CA GLU A 149 -16.25 5.46 11.10
C GLU A 149 -16.60 4.28 10.20
N ASP A 150 -16.44 3.06 10.71
CA ASP A 150 -17.14 1.88 10.21
C ASP A 150 -17.38 0.89 11.37
N ASP A 151 -17.88 1.41 12.50
CA ASP A 151 -18.58 0.64 13.53
C ASP A 151 -19.90 1.37 13.79
N ASN A 152 -20.95 1.06 13.01
CA ASN A 152 -22.37 1.09 13.40
C ASN A 152 -23.28 0.84 12.18
N ASN A 153 -23.63 -0.42 11.93
CA ASN A 153 -25.01 -0.82 11.63
C ASN A 153 -25.23 -2.33 11.79
#